data_AF-A0A937ZUR1-F1
#
_entry.id   AF-A0A937ZUR1-F1
#
_cell.length_a   1.000
_cell.length_b   1.000
_cell.length_c   1.000
_cell.angle_alpha   90.00
_cell.angle_beta   90.00
_cell.angle_gamma   90.00
#
_symmetry.space_group_name_H-M   'P 1'
#
loop_
_entity.id
_entity.type
_entity.pdbx_description
1 polymer ?
#
loop_
_entity_poly.entity_id
_entity_poly.type
_entity_poly.pdbx_seq_one_letter_code
_entity_poly.pdbx_strand_id
1 'polypeptide(L)'
;MKQSPVRVIASSMALSLALAASPVLAQDQKPQPTAAEAKAFVTKAEADMLDLGIKAGRAEWVYQNFITQDTEQLTADAGARYTERAVAVAVEAARYARAPGLDYDTARKLNMARTGLTTPAPVAPGGADAVAELSARMQGVYGKGQGTLNGQPISGSDIEEKMGTVRDPALLRGMWASWHDNVGTPIKGDYEKFVELMNQGARDLGY
;
A
#
# COMPACT_ATOMS: atom_id res chain seq x y z
N MET A 1 -80.39 -53.03 -14.00
CA MET A 1 -79.84 -52.20 -12.89
C MET A 1 -78.52 -51.63 -13.40
N LYS A 2 -78.45 -50.37 -13.85
CA LYS A 2 -78.27 -49.09 -13.12
C LYS A 2 -76.87 -48.51 -13.49
N GLN A 3 -76.92 -47.48 -14.35
CA GLN A 3 -76.09 -46.27 -14.48
C GLN A 3 -74.59 -46.31 -14.86
N SER A 4 -74.31 -45.87 -16.10
CA SER A 4 -73.47 -44.73 -16.59
C SER A 4 -72.29 -44.12 -15.79
N PRO A 5 -71.38 -43.39 -16.49
CA PRO A 5 -69.93 -43.33 -16.28
C PRO A 5 -69.42 -42.08 -15.54
N VAL A 6 -68.14 -42.08 -15.13
CA VAL A 6 -67.42 -40.88 -14.69
C VAL A 6 -66.09 -40.73 -15.45
N ARG A 7 -65.92 -39.53 -16.01
CA ARG A 7 -64.79 -38.97 -16.77
C ARG A 7 -63.67 -38.45 -15.84
N VAL A 8 -62.62 -37.90 -16.46
CA VAL A 8 -61.72 -36.81 -16.00
C VAL A 8 -60.35 -37.32 -15.48
N ILE A 9 -59.28 -37.34 -16.30
CA ILE A 9 -58.36 -36.27 -16.76
C ILE A 9 -57.11 -36.14 -15.86
N ALA A 10 -55.97 -36.04 -16.56
CA ALA A 10 -54.69 -35.41 -16.19
C ALA A 10 -53.77 -36.11 -15.19
N SER A 11 -52.58 -36.47 -15.69
CA SER A 11 -51.32 -36.08 -15.05
C SER A 11 -50.20 -36.06 -16.09
N SER A 12 -50.26 -35.05 -16.97
CA SER A 12 -49.14 -34.63 -17.83
C SER A 12 -48.32 -33.50 -17.20
N MET A 13 -48.35 -33.35 -15.87
CA MET A 13 -47.57 -32.35 -15.12
C MET A 13 -46.57 -33.06 -14.19
N ALA A 14 -45.59 -33.74 -14.76
CA ALA A 14 -44.39 -34.13 -14.03
C ALA A 14 -43.10 -33.88 -14.83
N LEU A 15 -43.18 -33.14 -15.95
CA LEU A 15 -42.04 -32.86 -16.83
C LEU A 15 -41.82 -31.35 -17.08
N SER A 16 -42.32 -30.50 -16.18
CA SER A 16 -42.24 -29.03 -16.33
C SER A 16 -41.50 -28.31 -15.20
N LEU A 17 -40.92 -29.04 -14.24
CA LEU A 17 -40.24 -28.45 -13.07
C LEU A 17 -38.71 -28.67 -13.03
N ALA A 18 -38.13 -29.28 -14.06
CA ALA A 18 -36.68 -29.56 -14.11
C ALA A 18 -35.87 -28.59 -15.01
N LEU A 19 -36.48 -27.55 -15.57
CA LEU A 19 -35.83 -26.60 -16.51
C LEU A 19 -35.74 -25.16 -16.00
N ALA A 20 -36.04 -24.91 -14.72
CA ALA A 20 -35.96 -23.57 -14.11
C ALA A 20 -34.91 -23.47 -12.99
N ALA A 21 -33.92 -24.36 -12.95
CA ALA A 21 -32.71 -24.14 -12.16
C ALA A 21 -31.73 -23.28 -12.98
N SER A 22 -32.13 -22.03 -13.23
CA SER A 22 -31.17 -20.98 -13.60
C SER A 22 -30.10 -20.90 -12.51
N PRO A 23 -28.80 -20.76 -12.85
CA PRO A 23 -27.78 -20.60 -11.84
C PRO A 23 -27.92 -19.19 -11.24
N VAL A 24 -28.72 -19.08 -10.19
CA VAL A 24 -28.69 -17.97 -9.22
C VAL A 24 -27.45 -18.17 -8.34
N LEU A 25 -26.27 -18.16 -8.98
CA LEU A 25 -24.96 -18.16 -8.31
C LEU A 25 -24.00 -17.14 -8.96
N ALA A 26 -24.47 -16.33 -9.90
CA ALA A 26 -23.70 -15.24 -10.50
C ALA A 26 -24.25 -13.89 -10.04
N GLN A 27 -24.14 -13.59 -8.74
CA GLN A 27 -24.21 -12.20 -8.26
C GLN A 27 -22.92 -11.87 -7.49
N ASP A 28 -22.34 -10.74 -7.91
CA ASP A 28 -21.28 -9.95 -7.27
C ASP A 28 -19.81 -10.28 -7.53
N GLN A 29 -19.45 -10.72 -8.75
CA GLN A 29 -18.13 -10.37 -9.29
C GLN A 29 -18.24 -9.10 -10.14
N LYS A 30 -17.64 -7.99 -9.67
CA LYS A 30 -17.45 -6.80 -10.50
C LYS A 30 -16.80 -7.23 -11.81
N PRO A 31 -17.34 -6.84 -12.98
CA PRO A 31 -16.75 -7.23 -14.26
C PRO A 31 -15.27 -6.84 -14.30
N GLN A 32 -14.46 -7.75 -14.83
CA GLN A 32 -13.03 -7.53 -15.03
C GLN A 32 -12.84 -6.31 -15.95
N PRO A 33 -11.93 -5.38 -15.63
CA PRO A 33 -11.72 -4.20 -16.46
C PRO A 33 -11.21 -4.60 -17.85
N THR A 34 -11.57 -3.79 -18.84
CA THR A 34 -11.11 -3.93 -20.23
C THR A 34 -9.82 -3.16 -20.47
N ALA A 35 -9.09 -3.51 -21.54
CA ALA A 35 -7.89 -2.77 -21.95
C ALA A 35 -8.19 -1.31 -22.33
N ALA A 36 -9.37 -1.03 -22.89
CA ALA A 36 -9.80 0.32 -23.24
C ALA A 36 -10.04 1.18 -21.98
N GLU A 37 -10.69 0.63 -20.96
CA GLU A 37 -10.88 1.32 -19.67
C GLU A 37 -9.54 1.56 -18.98
N ALA A 38 -8.63 0.58 -18.99
CA ALA A 38 -7.29 0.73 -18.44
C ALA A 38 -6.50 1.86 -19.12
N LYS A 39 -6.56 1.96 -20.46
CA LYS A 39 -5.91 3.03 -21.21
C LYS A 39 -6.52 4.41 -20.94
N ALA A 40 -7.84 4.48 -20.82
CA ALA A 40 -8.54 5.71 -20.46
C ALA A 40 -8.17 6.17 -19.05
N PHE A 41 -8.10 5.22 -18.10
CA PHE A 41 -7.62 5.47 -16.74
C PHE A 41 -6.20 6.01 -16.74
N VAL A 42 -5.26 5.35 -17.43
CA VAL A 42 -3.87 5.80 -17.50
C VAL A 42 -3.77 7.21 -18.07
N THR A 43 -4.47 7.50 -19.17
CA THR A 43 -4.50 8.85 -19.77
C THR A 43 -4.96 9.91 -18.76
N LYS A 44 -6.03 9.62 -18.01
CA LYS A 44 -6.56 10.52 -16.99
C LYS A 44 -5.59 10.68 -15.82
N ALA A 45 -5.05 9.57 -15.32
CA ALA A 45 -4.11 9.55 -14.21
C ALA A 45 -2.85 10.37 -14.54
N GLU A 46 -2.31 10.23 -15.75
CA GLU A 46 -1.17 11.02 -16.22
C GLU A 46 -1.48 12.53 -16.22
N ALA A 47 -2.63 12.94 -16.75
CA ALA A 47 -3.02 14.35 -16.78
C ALA A 47 -3.21 14.92 -15.37
N ASP A 48 -3.94 14.20 -14.51
CA ASP A 48 -4.21 14.61 -13.13
C ASP A 48 -2.91 14.70 -12.31
N MET A 49 -2.03 13.69 -12.43
CA MET A 49 -0.74 13.65 -11.71
C MET A 49 0.24 14.69 -12.22
N LEU A 50 0.24 15.03 -13.51
CA LEU A 50 1.07 16.09 -14.06
C LEU A 50 0.67 17.46 -13.51
N ASP A 51 -0.62 17.77 -13.48
CA ASP A 51 -1.13 19.03 -12.94
C ASP A 51 -0.77 19.17 -11.44
N LEU A 52 -1.03 18.14 -10.64
CA LEU A 52 -0.67 18.13 -9.22
C LEU A 52 0.85 18.20 -9.02
N GLY A 53 1.62 17.45 -9.82
CA GLY A 53 3.08 17.43 -9.74
C GLY A 53 3.71 18.79 -10.04
N ILE A 54 3.19 19.53 -11.02
CA ILE A 54 3.63 20.90 -11.30
C ILE A 54 3.32 21.83 -10.13
N LYS A 55 2.12 21.72 -9.52
CA LYS A 55 1.73 22.53 -8.37
C LYS A 55 2.60 22.25 -7.15
N ALA A 56 2.81 20.98 -6.82
CA ALA A 56 3.70 20.56 -5.74
C ALA A 56 5.15 21.01 -5.99
N GLY A 57 5.68 20.80 -7.19
CA GLY A 57 7.03 21.24 -7.54
C GLY A 57 7.24 22.75 -7.46
N ARG A 58 6.22 23.55 -7.80
CA ARG A 58 6.27 25.02 -7.63
C ARG A 58 6.24 25.44 -6.16
N ALA A 59 5.37 24.84 -5.35
CA ALA A 59 5.30 25.12 -3.91
C ALA A 59 6.62 24.76 -3.23
N GLU A 60 7.19 23.60 -3.55
CA GLU A 60 8.47 23.14 -3.04
C GLU A 60 9.61 24.07 -3.45
N TRP A 61 9.65 24.50 -4.72
CA TRP A 61 10.66 25.46 -5.17
C TRP A 61 10.60 26.77 -4.37
N VAL A 62 9.40 27.31 -4.11
CA VAL A 62 9.24 28.52 -3.28
C VAL A 62 9.74 28.27 -1.86
N TYR A 63 9.34 27.16 -1.24
CA TYR A 63 9.81 26.78 0.10
C TYR A 63 11.34 26.73 0.19
N GLN A 64 11.99 26.04 -0.74
CA GLN A 64 13.47 25.90 -0.76
C GLN A 64 14.21 27.24 -0.92
N ASN A 65 13.57 28.25 -1.52
CA ASN A 65 14.15 29.59 -1.69
C ASN A 65 13.72 30.56 -0.57
N PHE A 66 12.65 30.26 0.17
CA PHE A 66 12.06 31.11 1.20
C PHE A 66 11.50 30.25 2.34
N ILE A 67 12.39 29.74 3.21
CA ILE A 67 12.00 28.85 4.31
C ILE A 67 11.30 29.67 5.41
N THR A 68 9.97 29.57 5.48
CA THR A 68 9.11 30.17 6.50
C THR A 68 7.98 29.21 6.87
N GLN A 69 7.32 29.43 8.00
CA GLN A 69 6.18 28.59 8.42
C GLN A 69 5.05 28.57 7.36
N ASP A 70 4.82 29.69 6.66
CA ASP A 70 3.80 29.77 5.62
C ASP A 70 4.17 28.93 4.39
N THR A 71 5.42 28.98 3.95
CA THR A 71 5.87 28.20 2.78
C THR A 71 6.04 26.72 3.12
N GLU A 72 6.36 26.38 4.38
CA GLU A 72 6.28 25.02 4.92
C GLU A 72 4.87 24.45 4.79
N GLN A 73 3.85 25.20 5.21
CA GLN A 73 2.46 24.75 5.11
C GLN A 73 2.01 24.61 3.64
N LEU A 74 2.39 25.55 2.77
CA LEU A 74 2.05 25.49 1.34
C LEU A 74 2.66 24.26 0.65
N THR A 75 3.92 23.94 0.92
CA THR A 75 4.55 22.74 0.34
C THR A 75 3.96 21.47 0.95
N ALA A 76 3.68 21.45 2.26
CA ALA A 76 3.03 20.32 2.93
C ALA A 76 1.64 20.02 2.34
N ASP A 77 0.80 21.04 2.16
CA ASP A 77 -0.55 20.88 1.60
C ASP A 77 -0.51 20.37 0.15
N ALA A 78 0.38 20.93 -0.68
CA ALA A 78 0.52 20.52 -2.08
C ALA A 78 1.09 19.10 -2.20
N GLY A 79 2.08 18.77 -1.38
CA GLY A 79 2.68 17.44 -1.28
C GLY A 79 1.68 16.39 -0.79
N ALA A 80 0.86 16.71 0.20
CA ALA A 80 -0.20 15.85 0.70
C ALA A 80 -1.21 15.50 -0.40
N ARG A 81 -1.72 16.50 -1.12
CA ARG A 81 -2.65 16.28 -2.24
C ARG A 81 -2.06 15.42 -3.35
N TYR A 82 -0.79 15.66 -3.72
CA TYR A 82 -0.09 14.83 -4.70
C TYR A 82 0.02 13.38 -4.22
N THR A 83 0.41 13.19 -2.96
CA THR A 83 0.60 11.87 -2.35
C THR A 83 -0.72 11.09 -2.24
N GLU A 84 -1.79 11.73 -1.75
CA GLU A 84 -3.13 11.13 -1.69
C GLU A 84 -3.59 10.65 -3.07
N ARG A 85 -3.39 11.49 -4.11
CA ARG A 85 -3.72 11.11 -5.48
C ARG A 85 -2.85 9.97 -6.00
N ALA A 86 -1.55 9.99 -5.72
CA ALA A 86 -0.63 8.92 -6.11
C ALA A 86 -1.05 7.57 -5.51
N VAL A 87 -1.43 7.54 -4.23
CA VAL A 87 -1.95 6.36 -3.54
C VAL A 87 -3.23 5.86 -4.22
N ALA A 88 -4.20 6.75 -4.46
CA ALA A 88 -5.45 6.38 -5.13
C ALA A 88 -5.19 5.81 -6.53
N VAL A 89 -4.29 6.43 -7.30
CA VAL A 89 -3.89 5.97 -8.63
C VAL A 89 -3.22 4.59 -8.56
N ALA A 90 -2.35 4.33 -7.60
CA ALA A 90 -1.68 3.04 -7.46
C ALA A 90 -2.67 1.91 -7.12
N VAL A 91 -3.61 2.16 -6.21
CA VAL A 91 -4.68 1.19 -5.85
C VAL A 91 -5.59 0.92 -7.06
N GLU A 92 -6.00 1.96 -7.78
CA GLU A 92 -6.82 1.78 -8.98
C GLU A 92 -6.04 1.11 -10.13
N ALA A 93 -4.75 1.39 -10.27
CA ALA A 93 -3.87 0.73 -11.22
C ALA A 93 -3.76 -0.78 -10.96
N ALA A 94 -3.79 -1.22 -9.69
CA ALA A 94 -3.81 -2.65 -9.35
C ALA A 94 -5.06 -3.36 -9.87
N ARG A 95 -6.20 -2.68 -9.93
CA ARG A 95 -7.41 -3.20 -10.58
C ARG A 95 -7.22 -3.32 -12.08
N TYR A 96 -6.79 -2.25 -12.75
CA TYR A 96 -6.63 -2.22 -14.22
C TYR A 96 -5.50 -3.12 -14.74
N ALA A 97 -4.47 -3.39 -13.93
CA ALA A 97 -3.40 -4.32 -14.27
C ALA A 97 -3.90 -5.75 -14.52
N ARG A 98 -5.11 -6.08 -14.04
CA ARG A 98 -5.77 -7.38 -14.29
C ARG A 98 -6.52 -7.43 -15.62
N ALA A 99 -6.60 -6.33 -16.37
CA ALA A 99 -7.31 -6.32 -17.65
C ALA A 99 -6.59 -7.23 -18.67
N PRO A 100 -7.32 -8.10 -19.41
CA PRO A 100 -6.71 -8.88 -20.47
C PRO A 100 -6.41 -8.00 -21.68
N GLY A 101 -5.34 -8.34 -22.42
CA GLY A 101 -5.02 -7.69 -23.71
C GLY A 101 -4.49 -6.26 -23.60
N LEU A 102 -3.85 -5.90 -22.48
CA LEU A 102 -3.16 -4.61 -22.33
C LEU A 102 -2.03 -4.47 -23.36
N ASP A 103 -1.94 -3.31 -23.99
CA ASP A 103 -0.74 -2.94 -24.74
C ASP A 103 0.45 -2.69 -23.79
N TYR A 104 1.66 -2.76 -24.35
CA TYR A 104 2.91 -2.65 -23.58
C TYR A 104 2.99 -1.35 -22.77
N ASP A 105 2.62 -0.21 -23.36
CA ASP A 105 2.75 1.09 -22.69
C ASP A 105 1.76 1.21 -21.54
N THR A 106 0.51 0.80 -21.75
CA THR A 106 -0.52 0.79 -20.69
C THR A 106 -0.09 -0.13 -19.54
N ALA A 107 0.37 -1.36 -19.84
CA ALA A 107 0.85 -2.29 -18.81
C ALA A 107 2.05 -1.74 -18.03
N ARG A 108 3.02 -1.14 -18.72
CA ARG A 108 4.21 -0.52 -18.10
C ARG A 108 3.82 0.62 -17.16
N LYS A 109 2.94 1.53 -17.60
CA LYS A 109 2.51 2.68 -16.80
C LYS A 109 1.70 2.26 -15.57
N LEU A 110 0.82 1.27 -15.71
CA LEU A 110 0.12 0.67 -14.57
C LEU A 110 1.11 0.06 -13.57
N ASN A 111 2.12 -0.66 -14.05
CA ASN A 111 3.14 -1.21 -13.16
C ASN A 111 3.92 -0.11 -12.42
N MET A 112 4.34 0.95 -13.12
CA MET A 112 5.05 2.09 -12.51
C MET A 112 4.21 2.76 -11.41
N ALA A 113 2.91 2.94 -11.64
CA ALA A 113 2.00 3.50 -10.65
C ALA A 113 1.94 2.62 -9.38
N ARG A 114 1.82 1.30 -9.53
CA ARG A 114 1.78 0.36 -8.39
C ARG A 114 3.11 0.30 -7.63
N THR A 115 4.24 0.24 -8.34
CA THR A 115 5.58 0.19 -7.71
C THR A 115 6.01 1.51 -7.08
N GLY A 116 5.32 2.61 -7.39
CA GLY A 116 5.58 3.92 -6.77
C GLY A 116 5.26 3.97 -5.28
N LEU A 117 4.41 3.06 -4.78
CA LEU A 117 4.16 2.90 -3.35
C LEU A 117 5.22 1.97 -2.74
N THR A 118 6.25 2.57 -2.14
CA THR A 118 7.33 1.83 -1.46
C THR A 118 6.93 1.29 -0.10
N THR A 119 5.89 1.88 0.51
CA THR A 119 5.31 1.45 1.78
C THR A 119 3.82 1.14 1.64
N PRO A 120 3.45 0.09 0.87
CA PRO A 120 2.05 -0.22 0.65
C PRO A 120 1.43 -0.83 1.92
N ALA A 121 0.59 -0.05 2.59
CA ALA A 121 -0.24 -0.58 3.65
C ALA A 121 -1.37 -1.47 3.06
N PRO A 122 -1.87 -2.46 3.81
CA PRO A 122 -3.05 -3.22 3.41
C PRO A 122 -4.25 -2.30 3.14
N VAL A 123 -5.07 -2.64 2.15
CA VAL A 123 -6.31 -1.89 1.82
C VAL A 123 -7.41 -2.11 2.87
N ALA A 124 -7.28 -3.15 3.69
CA ALA A 124 -8.22 -3.44 4.78
C ALA A 124 -8.30 -2.27 5.79
N PRO A 125 -9.48 -2.01 6.38
CA PRO A 125 -9.63 -0.96 7.39
C PRO A 125 -8.59 -1.08 8.51
N GLY A 126 -7.94 0.05 8.86
CA GLY A 126 -6.89 0.11 9.89
C GLY A 126 -5.51 -0.37 9.43
N GLY A 127 -5.35 -0.88 8.19
CA GLY A 127 -4.05 -1.31 7.67
C GLY A 127 -3.03 -0.17 7.62
N ALA A 128 -3.46 1.01 7.16
CA ALA A 128 -2.62 2.22 7.14
C ALA A 128 -2.20 2.67 8.55
N ASP A 129 -3.14 2.67 9.50
CA ASP A 129 -2.88 3.05 10.90
C ASP A 129 -1.86 2.10 11.53
N ALA A 130 -2.04 0.78 11.36
CA ALA A 130 -1.11 -0.22 11.90
C ALA A 130 0.31 -0.07 11.35
N VAL A 131 0.46 0.18 10.04
CA VAL A 131 1.76 0.42 9.41
C VAL A 131 2.38 1.74 9.90
N ALA A 132 1.58 2.80 10.03
CA ALA A 132 2.04 4.09 10.52
C ALA A 132 2.51 4.02 11.98
N GLU A 133 1.73 3.34 12.85
CA GLU A 133 2.09 3.13 14.25
C GLU A 133 3.38 2.32 14.41
N LEU A 134 3.53 1.21 13.67
CA LEU A 134 4.76 0.41 13.67
C LEU A 134 5.95 1.24 13.21
N SER A 135 5.79 1.99 12.11
CA SER A 135 6.84 2.87 11.58
C SER A 135 7.27 3.91 12.61
N ALA A 136 6.30 4.59 13.26
CA ALA A 136 6.58 5.60 14.27
C ALA A 136 7.25 4.99 15.53
N ARG A 137 6.82 3.80 15.97
CA ARG A 137 7.47 3.09 17.08
C ARG A 137 8.92 2.74 16.76
N MET A 138 9.17 2.13 15.60
CA MET A 138 10.53 1.78 15.17
C MET A 138 11.43 3.01 15.05
N GLN A 139 10.95 4.09 14.45
CA GLN A 139 11.66 5.37 14.39
C GLN A 139 11.94 5.95 15.78
N GLY A 140 10.97 5.85 16.70
CA GLY A 140 11.12 6.31 18.08
C GLY A 140 12.16 5.53 18.88
N VAL A 141 12.20 4.20 18.73
CA VAL A 141 13.23 3.35 19.34
C VAL A 141 14.61 3.71 18.79
N TYR A 142 14.73 3.86 17.46
CA TYR A 142 15.99 4.25 16.83
C TYR A 142 16.46 5.64 17.27
N GLY A 143 15.59 6.66 17.18
CA GLY A 143 15.95 8.05 17.44
C GLY A 143 16.29 8.36 18.90
N LYS A 144 15.77 7.58 19.85
CA LYS A 144 16.11 7.69 21.29
C LYS A 144 17.18 6.68 21.72
N GLY A 145 17.63 5.83 20.79
CA GLY A 145 18.56 4.75 21.04
C GLY A 145 19.91 5.24 21.53
N GLN A 146 20.51 4.48 22.43
CA GLN A 146 21.85 4.74 22.96
C GLN A 146 22.68 3.46 22.91
N GLY A 147 23.89 3.57 22.38
CA GLY A 147 24.91 2.55 22.57
C GLY A 147 25.76 2.87 23.80
N THR A 148 26.91 2.22 23.92
CA THR A 148 27.83 2.43 25.03
C THR A 148 29.26 2.65 24.56
N LEU A 149 29.96 3.58 25.21
CA LEU A 149 31.39 3.80 25.06
C LEU A 149 32.00 3.89 26.46
N ASN A 150 33.02 3.07 26.76
CA ASN A 150 33.62 2.98 28.09
C ASN A 150 32.59 2.71 29.21
N GLY A 151 31.55 1.94 28.91
CA GLY A 151 30.45 1.65 29.84
C GLY A 151 29.49 2.81 30.10
N GLN A 152 29.66 3.95 29.44
CA GLN A 152 28.75 5.09 29.53
C GLN A 152 27.80 5.14 28.33
N PRO A 153 26.52 5.52 28.52
CA PRO A 153 25.60 5.73 27.42
C PRO A 153 26.11 6.82 26.46
N ILE A 154 25.94 6.57 25.16
CA ILE A 154 26.31 7.51 24.10
C ILE A 154 25.19 7.57 23.05
N SER A 155 24.87 8.78 22.59
CA SER A 155 23.78 9.02 21.63
C SER A 155 24.10 8.45 20.24
N GLY A 156 23.09 8.33 19.37
CA GLY A 156 23.26 7.88 17.98
C GLY A 156 24.26 8.72 17.17
N SER A 157 24.19 10.05 17.26
CA SER A 157 25.12 10.92 16.54
C SER A 157 26.54 10.82 17.07
N ASP A 158 26.70 10.75 18.40
CA ASP A 158 28.02 10.68 19.02
C ASP A 158 28.68 9.31 18.76
N ILE A 159 27.92 8.21 18.83
CA ILE A 159 28.47 6.87 18.58
C ILE A 159 28.88 6.70 17.12
N GLU A 160 28.14 7.29 16.18
CA GLU A 160 28.51 7.35 14.76
C GLU A 160 29.84 8.07 14.57
N GLU A 161 30.00 9.27 15.14
CA GLU A 161 31.26 10.04 15.10
C GLU A 161 32.43 9.25 15.72
N LYS A 162 32.21 8.64 16.89
CA LYS A 162 33.24 7.88 17.60
C LYS A 162 33.61 6.61 16.85
N MET A 163 32.67 5.88 16.26
CA MET A 163 33.00 4.74 15.40
C MET A 163 33.78 5.18 14.15
N GLY A 164 33.56 6.40 13.66
CA GLY A 164 34.32 7.01 12.57
C GLY A 164 35.77 7.38 12.93
N THR A 165 36.08 7.66 14.18
CA THR A 165 37.39 8.20 14.62
C THR A 165 38.21 7.27 15.52
N VAL A 166 37.55 6.49 16.38
CA VAL A 166 38.20 5.52 17.26
C VAL A 166 38.79 4.36 16.44
N ARG A 167 39.98 3.90 16.83
CA ARG A 167 40.68 2.78 16.17
C ARG A 167 41.02 1.63 17.11
N ASP A 168 40.59 1.71 18.36
CA ASP A 168 40.67 0.59 19.30
C ASP A 168 39.63 -0.48 18.93
N PRO A 169 40.04 -1.70 18.57
CA PRO A 169 39.11 -2.76 18.18
C PRO A 169 38.13 -3.19 19.27
N ALA A 170 38.53 -3.13 20.54
CA ALA A 170 37.67 -3.50 21.66
C ALA A 170 36.57 -2.45 21.87
N LEU A 171 36.91 -1.16 21.78
CA LEU A 171 35.93 -0.07 21.87
C LEU A 171 34.96 -0.07 20.68
N LEU A 172 35.45 -0.30 19.45
CA LEU A 172 34.61 -0.42 18.26
C LEU A 172 33.62 -1.58 18.38
N ARG A 173 34.09 -2.74 18.86
CA ARG A 173 33.22 -3.90 19.10
C ARG A 173 32.16 -3.58 20.16
N GLY A 174 32.54 -2.94 21.26
CA GLY A 174 31.60 -2.57 22.32
C GLY A 174 30.51 -1.62 21.84
N MET A 175 30.89 -0.57 21.11
CA MET A 175 29.96 0.37 20.49
C MET A 175 29.01 -0.33 19.51
N TRP A 176 29.55 -1.15 18.61
CA TRP A 176 28.75 -1.89 17.62
C TRP A 176 27.77 -2.84 18.30
N ALA A 177 28.23 -3.65 19.25
CA ALA A 177 27.40 -4.65 19.92
C ALA A 177 26.30 -3.99 20.74
N SER A 178 26.66 -3.00 21.57
CA SER A 178 25.67 -2.29 22.40
C SER A 178 24.62 -1.55 21.57
N TRP A 179 24.95 -1.02 20.40
CA TRP A 179 23.94 -0.44 19.50
C TRP A 179 22.98 -1.51 18.97
N HIS A 180 23.49 -2.66 18.52
CA HIS A 180 22.64 -3.76 18.04
C HIS A 180 21.79 -4.37 19.15
N ASP A 181 22.31 -4.47 20.37
CA ASP A 181 21.59 -5.03 21.52
C ASP A 181 20.55 -4.05 22.06
N ASN A 182 20.89 -2.77 22.22
CA ASN A 182 20.02 -1.78 22.84
C ASN A 182 19.01 -1.16 21.88
N VAL A 183 19.30 -1.13 20.58
CA VAL A 183 18.48 -0.44 19.57
C VAL A 183 17.95 -1.43 18.53
N GLY A 184 18.84 -2.24 17.93
CA GLY A 184 18.46 -3.19 16.88
C GLY A 184 17.54 -4.30 17.36
N THR A 185 17.90 -4.97 18.47
CA THR A 185 17.15 -6.11 19.01
C THR A 185 15.72 -5.74 19.40
N PRO A 186 15.44 -4.62 20.09
CA PRO A 186 14.07 -4.20 20.41
C PRO A 186 13.20 -3.92 19.17
N ILE A 187 13.77 -3.49 18.05
CA ILE A 187 13.03 -3.20 16.81
C ILE A 187 12.55 -4.48 16.11
N LYS A 188 13.23 -5.62 16.33
CA LYS A 188 13.01 -6.87 15.59
C LYS A 188 11.54 -7.26 15.45
N GLY A 189 10.80 -7.33 16.56
CA GLY A 189 9.41 -7.79 16.56
C GLY A 189 8.44 -6.84 15.87
N ASP A 190 8.70 -5.53 15.92
CA ASP A 190 7.91 -4.55 15.17
C ASP A 190 8.24 -4.61 13.67
N TYR A 191 9.50 -4.86 13.31
CA TYR A 191 9.92 -5.01 11.92
C TYR A 191 9.30 -6.25 11.25
N GLU A 192 9.22 -7.38 11.95
CA GLU A 192 8.55 -8.60 11.47
C GLU A 192 7.08 -8.32 11.10
N LYS A 193 6.33 -7.69 12.01
CA LYS A 193 4.92 -7.30 11.76
C LYS A 193 4.80 -6.27 10.64
N PHE A 194 5.72 -5.30 10.58
CA PHE A 194 5.74 -4.30 9.52
C PHE A 194 5.90 -4.97 8.15
N VAL A 195 6.84 -5.91 8.01
CA VAL A 195 7.04 -6.66 6.77
C VAL A 195 5.83 -7.53 6.41
N GLU A 196 5.17 -8.16 7.37
CA GLU A 196 3.95 -8.92 7.12
C GLU A 196 2.83 -8.06 6.52
N LEU A 197 2.59 -6.87 7.10
CA LEU A 197 1.60 -5.92 6.61
C LEU A 197 1.97 -5.38 5.23
N MET A 198 3.24 -5.02 5.04
CA MET A 198 3.77 -4.52 3.77
C MET A 198 3.65 -5.56 2.64
N ASN A 199 3.94 -6.82 2.96
CA ASN A 199 3.73 -7.94 2.03
C ASN A 199 2.25 -8.13 1.70
N GLN A 200 1.35 -7.91 2.65
CA GLN A 200 -0.08 -7.93 2.37
C GLN A 200 -0.50 -6.76 1.46
N GLY A 201 -0.02 -5.54 1.72
CA GLY A 201 -0.26 -4.41 0.83
C GLY A 201 0.28 -4.64 -0.59
N ALA A 202 1.45 -5.27 -0.72
CA ALA A 202 1.99 -5.68 -2.02
C ALA A 202 1.06 -6.68 -2.76
N ARG A 203 0.50 -7.67 -2.04
CA ARG A 203 -0.50 -8.58 -2.61
C ARG A 203 -1.78 -7.87 -3.02
N ASP A 204 -2.23 -6.90 -2.24
CA ASP A 204 -3.40 -6.08 -2.58
C ASP A 204 -3.16 -5.28 -3.87
N LEU A 205 -1.92 -4.86 -4.12
CA LEU A 205 -1.47 -4.24 -5.38
C LEU A 205 -1.27 -5.24 -6.53
N GLY A 206 -1.41 -6.55 -6.29
CA GLY A 206 -1.33 -7.60 -7.30
C GLY A 206 0.09 -8.04 -7.63
N TYR A 207 0.94 -8.18 -6.61
CA TYR A 207 2.21 -8.91 -6.65
C TYR A 207 2.12 -10.26 -5.94
#